data_AF-A0A9W8K0U8-F1
#
_entry.id   AF-A0A9W8K0U8-F1
#
_cell.length_a   1.000
_cell.length_b   1.000
_cell.length_c   1.000
_cell.angle_alpha   90.00
_cell.angle_beta   90.00
_cell.angle_gamma   90.00
#
_symmetry.space_group_name_H-M   'P 1'
#
loop_
_entity.id
_entity.type
_entity.pdbx_description
1 polymer ?
#
loop_
_entity_poly.entity_id
_entity_poly.type
_entity_poly.pdbx_seq_one_letter_code
_entity_poly.pdbx_strand_id
1 'polypeptide(L)'
;MWGPYPALIKAPEELTMHGMIFLVMHEDELKRLIRYETENYRLEQTEITAFYSELSESTILPGYAFVWNGYPEVLQEGAFDPTQFKQGHGSG
;
A
#
# COMPACT_ATOMS: atom_id res chain seq x y z
N MET A 1 2.09 -0.07 -11.32
CA MET A 1 3.20 -0.66 -12.11
C MET A 1 3.86 -1.75 -11.26
N TRP A 2 4.54 -2.71 -11.88
CA TRP A 2 4.98 -3.93 -11.22
C TRP A 2 6.50 -4.13 -11.29
N GLY A 3 7.12 -4.38 -10.14
CA GLY A 3 8.39 -5.11 -10.05
C GLY A 3 8.09 -6.59 -9.73
N PRO A 4 8.86 -7.27 -8.84
CA PRO A 4 8.46 -8.58 -8.31
C PRO A 4 7.20 -8.52 -7.42
N TYR A 5 6.80 -7.31 -6.98
CA TYR A 5 5.60 -7.02 -6.22
C TYR A 5 4.92 -5.75 -6.77
N PRO A 6 3.62 -5.53 -6.50
CA PRO A 6 2.92 -4.31 -6.90
C PRO A 6 3.60 -3.09 -6.28
N ALA A 7 3.83 -2.03 -7.07
CA ALA A 7 4.41 -0.79 -6.59
C ALA A 7 3.40 0.37 -6.77
N LEU A 8 3.19 1.12 -5.67
CA LEU A 8 2.43 2.37 -5.71
C LEU A 8 3.31 3.46 -6.33
N ILE A 9 2.89 3.98 -7.48
CA ILE A 9 3.57 5.08 -8.17
C ILE A 9 2.72 6.34 -8.04
N LYS A 10 3.37 7.51 -8.04
CA LYS A 10 2.63 8.77 -8.16
C LYS A 10 1.94 8.81 -9.50
N ALA A 11 0.64 9.07 -9.47
CA ALA A 11 -0.19 9.28 -10.65
C ALA A 11 -0.85 10.66 -10.56
N PRO A 12 -1.36 11.21 -11.67
CA PRO A 12 -2.24 12.38 -11.64
C PRO A 12 -3.42 12.14 -10.69
N GLU A 13 -3.92 13.22 -10.07
CA GLU A 13 -4.85 13.22 -8.91
C GLU A 13 -6.17 12.45 -9.10
N GLU A 14 -6.47 11.97 -10.31
CA GLU A 14 -7.75 11.35 -10.67
C GLU A 14 -7.79 9.82 -10.45
N LEU A 15 -6.69 9.20 -10.03
CA LEU A 15 -6.61 7.75 -9.84
C LEU A 15 -6.66 7.36 -8.35
N THR A 16 -7.77 6.72 -7.96
CA THR A 16 -7.95 6.15 -6.62
C THR A 16 -7.51 4.68 -6.59
N MET A 17 -6.73 4.31 -5.57
CA MET A 17 -6.32 2.93 -5.31
C MET A 17 -7.12 2.35 -4.14
N HIS A 18 -7.69 1.16 -4.33
CA HIS A 18 -8.34 0.41 -3.25
C HIS A 18 -7.33 -0.54 -2.60
N GLY A 19 -7.32 -0.58 -1.27
CA GLY A 19 -6.42 -1.42 -0.50
C GLY A 19 -6.94 -1.68 0.91
N MET A 20 -6.04 -2.13 1.78
CA MET A 20 -6.30 -2.33 3.20
C MET A 20 -5.41 -1.39 4.01
N ILE A 21 -5.94 -0.91 5.14
CA ILE A 21 -5.19 -0.12 6.10
C ILE A 21 -4.78 -0.99 7.29
N PHE A 22 -3.60 -0.73 7.83
CA PHE A 22 -3.13 -1.33 9.06
C PHE A 22 -2.80 -0.21 10.06
N LEU A 23 -3.38 -0.29 11.25
CA LEU A 23 -3.07 0.63 12.33
C LEU A 23 -1.78 0.18 13.02
N VAL A 24 -0.73 0.97 12.87
CA VAL A 24 0.53 0.74 13.55
C VAL A 24 0.42 1.21 15.00
N MET A 25 0.51 0.29 15.94
CA MET A 25 0.35 0.57 17.38
C MET A 25 1.70 0.83 18.06
N HIS A 26 2.78 0.27 17.50
CA HIS A 26 4.12 0.35 18.07
C HIS A 26 5.16 0.82 17.05
N GLU A 27 6.10 1.66 17.48
CA GLU A 27 7.17 2.18 16.63
C GLU A 27 8.06 1.07 16.04
N ASP A 28 8.22 -0.05 16.75
CA ASP A 28 8.98 -1.21 16.27
C ASP A 28 8.33 -1.88 15.05
N GLU A 29 6.99 -1.85 14.95
CA GLU A 29 6.27 -2.33 13.77
C GLU A 29 6.56 -1.42 12.57
N LEU A 30 6.57 -0.09 12.78
CA LEU A 30 6.93 0.86 11.73
C LEU A 30 8.38 0.68 11.27
N LYS A 31 9.32 0.55 12.21
CA LYS A 31 10.74 0.29 11.91
C LYS A 31 10.92 -0.99 11.10
N ARG A 32 10.15 -2.03 11.42
CA ARG A 32 10.17 -3.30 10.70
C ARG A 32 9.63 -3.12 9.27
N LEU A 33 8.53 -2.39 9.10
CA LEU A 33 7.97 -2.07 7.78
C LEU A 33 8.98 -1.30 6.93
N ILE A 34 9.57 -0.23 7.46
CA ILE A 34 10.60 0.58 6.77
C ILE A 34 11.80 -0.30 6.35
N ARG A 35 12.23 -1.22 7.23
CA ARG A 35 13.36 -2.10 6.94
C ARG A 35 13.07 -3.10 5.81
N TYR A 36 11.84 -3.58 5.69
CA TYR A 36 11.45 -4.50 4.60
C TYR A 36 11.35 -3.80 3.25
N GLU A 37 10.96 -2.52 3.24
CA GLU A 37 10.69 -1.76 2.02
C GLU A 37 11.97 -1.23 1.35
N THR A 38 13.13 -1.33 2.02
CA THR A 38 14.48 -1.00 1.48
C THR A 38 14.57 0.43 0.91
N GLU A 39 15.62 0.75 0.12
CA GLU A 39 15.80 2.06 -0.52
C GLU A 39 14.84 2.31 -1.70
N ASN A 40 14.16 1.26 -2.16
CA ASN A 40 13.31 1.32 -3.36
C ASN A 40 11.94 1.95 -3.10
N TYR A 41 11.54 2.11 -1.84
CA TYR A 41 10.29 2.73 -1.45
C TYR A 41 10.54 3.79 -0.37
N ARG A 42 9.75 4.86 -0.41
CA ARG A 42 9.75 5.89 0.63
C ARG A 42 8.39 5.94 1.29
N LEU A 43 8.38 6.26 2.58
CA LEU A 43 7.16 6.56 3.30
C LEU A 43 6.66 7.95 2.90
N GLU A 44 5.45 8.04 2.38
CA GLU A 44 4.83 9.31 1.98
C GLU A 44 3.49 9.48 2.68
N GLN A 45 3.25 10.69 3.20
CA GLN A 45 1.97 11.03 3.82
C GLN A 45 0.90 11.16 2.75
N THR A 46 -0.27 10.56 2.97
CA THR A 46 -1.38 10.56 2.02
C THR A 46 -2.73 10.60 2.76
N GLU A 47 -3.76 11.05 2.06
CA GLU A 47 -5.13 10.99 2.56
C GLU A 47 -5.74 9.63 2.26
N ILE A 48 -6.32 8.99 3.27
CA ILE A 48 -6.93 7.68 3.14
C ILE A 48 -8.42 7.81 3.47
N THR A 49 -9.27 7.41 2.52
CA THR A 49 -10.69 7.20 2.77
C THR A 49 -10.89 5.79 3.36
N ALA A 50 -10.93 5.70 4.68
CA ALA A 50 -11.13 4.45 5.40
C ALA A 50 -12.63 4.09 5.44
N PHE A 51 -12.99 2.91 4.96
CA PHE A 51 -14.36 2.38 5.04
C PHE A 51 -14.46 1.37 6.19
N TYR A 52 -15.35 1.63 7.14
CA TYR A 52 -15.61 0.75 8.27
C TYR A 52 -16.91 -0.01 8.02
N SER A 53 -16.81 -1.30 7.68
CA SER A 53 -17.99 -2.12 7.34
C SER A 53 -19.03 -2.18 8.46
N GLU A 54 -18.58 -2.11 9.72
CA GLU A 54 -19.44 -2.13 10.90
C GLU A 54 -20.29 -0.86 11.04
N LEU A 55 -19.77 0.27 10.54
CA LEU A 55 -20.42 1.58 10.66
C LEU A 55 -21.13 1.99 9.36
N SER A 56 -20.89 1.28 8.25
CA SER A 56 -21.36 1.68 6.90
C SER A 56 -21.00 3.12 6.53
N GLU A 57 -19.92 3.64 7.14
CA GLU A 57 -19.44 5.01 7.00
C GLU A 57 -17.97 5.01 6.55
N SER A 58 -17.60 6.09 5.86
CA SER A 58 -16.23 6.36 5.45
C SER A 58 -15.68 7.59 6.15
N THR A 59 -14.42 7.54 6.56
CA THR A 59 -13.74 8.69 7.18
C THR A 59 -12.44 8.97 6.42
N ILE A 60 -12.17 10.25 6.17
CA ILE A 60 -10.90 10.70 5.60
C ILE A 60 -9.91 10.87 6.75
N LEU A 61 -8.78 10.18 6.67
CA LEU A 61 -7.74 10.17 7.69
C LEU A 61 -6.38 10.42 7.06
N PRO A 62 -5.48 11.19 7.72
CA PRO A 62 -4.09 11.22 7.32
C PRO A 62 -3.46 9.85 7.62
N GLY A 63 -2.69 9.34 6.67
CA GLY A 63 -1.93 8.11 6.84
C GLY A 63 -0.63 8.13 6.05
N TYR A 64 0.02 6.98 6.00
CA TYR A 64 1.26 6.80 5.26
C TYR A 64 1.13 5.63 4.30
N ALA A 65 1.73 5.78 3.12
CA ALA A 65 1.88 4.71 2.15
C ALA A 65 3.35 4.60 1.73
N PHE A 66 3.79 3.38 1.40
CA PHE A 66 5.08 3.15 0.75
C PHE A 66 4.93 3.41 -0.74
N VAL A 67 5.56 4.47 -1.21
CA VAL A 67 5.55 4.90 -2.61
C VAL A 67 6.89 4.54 -3.23
N TRP A 68 6.85 4.01 -4.44
CA TRP A 68 8.05 3.69 -5.21
C TRP A 68 8.96 4.91 -5.34
N ASN A 69 10.22 4.73 -4.95
CA ASN A 69 11.29 5.73 -4.96
C ASN A 69 12.47 5.33 -5.87
N GLY A 70 12.40 4.15 -6.50
CA GLY A 70 13.38 3.68 -7.48
C GLY A 70 13.13 4.23 -8.89
N TYR A 71 13.94 3.79 -9.86
CA TYR A 71 13.78 4.17 -11.26
C TYR A 71 12.45 3.63 -11.84
N PRO A 72 11.59 4.46 -12.47
CA PRO A 72 10.33 4.00 -13.05
C PRO A 72 10.53 2.94 -14.16
N GLU A 73 11.67 3.00 -14.84
CA GLU A 73 12.05 2.14 -15.97
C GLU A 73 12.22 0.66 -15.60
N VAL A 74 12.43 0.34 -14.31
CA VAL A 74 12.50 -1.05 -13.84
C VAL A 74 11.13 -1.66 -13.55
N LEU A 75 10.06 -0.85 -13.62
CA LEU A 75 8.70 -1.31 -13.42
C LEU A 75 8.06 -1.66 -14.77
N GLN A 76 7.43 -2.83 -14.85
CA GLN A 76 6.64 -3.25 -16.00
C GLN A 76 5.18 -2.82 -15.84
N GLU A 77 4.53 -2.54 -16.97
CA GLU A 77 3.11 -2.22 -17.01
C GLU A 77 2.28 -3.47 -16.69
N GLY A 78 1.34 -3.34 -15.75
CA GLY A 78 0.46 -4.44 -15.32
C GLY A 78 -0.63 -3.94 -14.38
N ALA A 79 -1.73 -4.67 -14.26
CA ALA A 79 -2.91 -4.29 -13.48
C ALA A 79 -2.99 -5.06 -12.14
N PHE A 80 -3.17 -4.34 -11.02
CA PHE A 80 -3.36 -4.93 -9.69
C PHE A 80 -4.75 -5.55 -9.54
N ASP A 81 -4.79 -6.86 -9.29
CA ASP A 81 -6.01 -7.60 -8.95
C ASP A 81 -5.96 -8.03 -7.47
N PRO A 82 -6.67 -7.33 -6.56
CA PRO A 82 -6.70 -7.66 -5.14
C PRO A 82 -7.33 -9.03 -4.83
N THR A 83 -8.02 -9.68 -5.77
CA THR A 83 -8.58 -11.03 -5.55
C THR A 83 -7.50 -12.10 -5.52
N GLN A 84 -6.33 -11.86 -6.14
CA GLN A 84 -5.21 -12.80 -6.18
C GLN A 84 -4.45 -12.90 -4.85
N PHE A 85 -4.59 -11.90 -3.97
CA PHE A 85 -3.97 -11.91 -2.63
C PHE A 85 -4.76 -12.73 -1.59
N LYS A 86 -6.01 -13.14 -1.89
CA LYS A 86 -6.84 -13.88 -0.93
C LYS A 86 -6.43 -15.34 -0.70
N GLN A 87 -5.32 -15.82 -1.27
CA GLN A 87 -4.87 -17.20 -1.07
C GLN A 87 -3.45 -17.26 -0.50
N GLY A 88 -3.37 -17.10 0.83
CA GLY A 88 -2.15 -17.27 1.62
C GLY A 88 -2.38 -18.15 2.85
N HIS A 89 -2.35 -19.47 2.63
CA HIS A 89 -1.87 -20.52 3.55
C HIS A 89 -2.65 -20.80 4.86
N GLY A 90 -3.73 -21.58 4.74
CA GLY A 90 -4.16 -22.53 5.77
C GLY A 90 -3.78 -23.95 5.34
N SER A 91 -2.57 -24.39 5.67
CA SER A 91 -2.18 -25.80 5.62
C SER A 91 -1.53 -26.13 6.96
N GLY A 92 -2.25 -26.92 7.74
CA GLY A 92 -1.90 -27.46 9.05
C GLY A 92 -3.05 -28.30 9.53
#